data_AF-A0A7X8FZ01-F1
#
_entry.id   AF-A0A7X8FZ01-F1
#
_cell.length_a   1.000
_cell.length_b   1.000
_cell.length_c   1.000
_cell.angle_alpha   90.00
_cell.angle_beta   90.00
_cell.angle_gamma   90.00
#
_symmetry.space_group_name_H-M   'P 1'
#
loop_
_entity.id
_entity.type
_entity.pdbx_description
1 polymer ?
#
loop_
_entity_poly.entity_id
_entity_poly.type
_entity_poly.pdbx_seq_one_letter_code
_entity_poly.pdbx_strand_id
1 'polypeptide(L)' 'MESTSSIYMERTLGVILTGMGNDGLEGFKALKANGGYSIAESSNTAVVYGMPRVVIEANLADDICELQDVPKKIMKIFKL' A
#
# COMPACT_ATOMS: atom_id res chain seq x y z
N MET A 1 8.74 0.95 5.22
CA MET A 1 8.53 -0.25 4.39
C MET A 1 9.84 -0.93 4.02
N GLU A 2 10.92 -0.20 3.75
CA GLU A 2 12.24 -0.77 3.42
C GLU A 2 12.71 -1.83 4.43
N SER A 3 12.76 -1.47 5.72
CA SER A 3 13.20 -2.38 6.80
C SER A 3 12.34 -3.64 6.92
N THR A 4 11.02 -3.52 6.81
CA THR A 4 10.11 -4.67 6.90
C THR A 4 10.26 -5.57 5.67
N SER A 5 10.26 -4.98 4.48
CA SER A 5 10.31 -5.74 3.22
C SER A 5 11.65 -6.43 2.99
N SER A 6 12.76 -5.90 3.52
CA SER A 6 14.06 -6.57 3.41
C SER A 6 14.19 -7.80 4.31
N ILE A 7 13.38 -7.91 5.36
CA ILE A 7 13.38 -9.04 6.29
C ILE A 7 12.34 -10.09 5.89
N TYR A 8 11.11 -9.65 5.61
CA TYR A 8 9.98 -10.53 5.35
C TYR A 8 9.72 -10.78 3.86
N MET A 9 10.39 -10.04 2.97
CA MET A 9 10.33 -10.20 1.53
C MET A 9 8.87 -10.21 1.03
N GLU A 10 8.48 -11.22 0.25
CA GLU A 10 7.16 -11.39 -0.34
C GLU A 10 6.03 -11.55 0.70
N ARG A 11 6.37 -11.83 1.96
CA ARG A 11 5.39 -11.94 3.06
C ARG A 11 5.01 -10.58 3.66
N THR A 12 5.47 -9.48 3.07
CA THR A 12 5.15 -8.13 3.52
C THR A 12 3.90 -7.62 2.79
N LEU A 13 2.92 -7.14 3.56
CA LEU A 13 1.80 -6.37 3.05
C LEU A 13 2.00 -4.89 3.41
N GLY A 14 2.10 -4.02 2.40
CA GLY A 14 2.07 -2.57 2.56
C GLY A 14 0.67 -2.03 2.37
N VAL A 15 0.23 -1.14 3.26
CA VAL A 15 -1.05 -0.42 3.13
C VAL A 15 -0.75 1.07 3.23
N ILE A 16 -1.07 1.83 2.18
CA ILE A 16 -0.91 3.28 2.18
C ILE A 16 -2.28 3.96 2.17
N LEU A 17 -2.50 4.79 3.17
CA LEU A 17 -3.77 5.49 3.41
C LEU A 17 -3.61 6.98 3.16
N THR A 18 -4.72 7.71 3.31
CA THR A 18 -4.81 9.16 3.25
C THR A 18 -3.66 9.87 3.96
N GLY A 19 -3.17 10.94 3.34
CA GLY A 19 -2.11 11.77 3.87
C GLY A 19 -1.46 12.63 2.80
N MET A 20 -0.72 13.64 3.22
CA MET A 20 -0.01 14.55 2.33
C MET A 20 1.38 14.01 1.98
N GLY A 21 1.88 14.39 0.80
CA GLY A 21 3.27 14.13 0.40
C GLY A 21 3.50 12.75 -0.19
N ASN A 22 4.74 12.28 -0.10
CA ASN A 22 5.23 11.08 -0.80
C ASN A 22 6.09 10.16 0.08
N ASP A 23 6.00 10.28 1.40
CA ASP A 23 6.86 9.55 2.37
C ASP A 23 6.82 8.02 2.17
N GLY A 24 5.67 7.48 1.74
CA GLY A 24 5.54 6.05 1.43
C GLY A 24 6.16 5.59 0.10
N LEU A 25 6.53 6.48 -0.81
CA LEU A 25 6.85 6.12 -2.20
C LEU A 25 8.09 5.22 -2.31
N GLU A 26 9.22 5.62 -1.76
CA GLU A 26 10.47 4.83 -1.81
C GLU A 26 10.31 3.50 -1.07
N GLY A 27 9.60 3.54 0.06
CA GLY A 27 9.24 2.35 0.80
C GLY A 27 8.42 1.34 -0.01
N PHE A 28 7.48 1.81 -0.83
CA PHE A 28 6.65 0.94 -1.68
C PHE A 28 7.43 0.45 -2.91
N LYS A 29 8.39 1.21 -3.45
CA LYS A 29 9.32 0.70 -4.46
C LYS A 29 10.13 -0.48 -3.92
N ALA A 30 10.70 -0.34 -2.71
CA ALA A 30 11.43 -1.41 -2.03
C ALA A 30 10.54 -2.63 -1.74
N LEU A 31 9.30 -2.40 -1.28
CA LEU A 31 8.31 -3.46 -1.11
C LEU A 31 8.09 -4.26 -2.40
N LYS A 32 7.85 -3.58 -3.53
CA LYS A 32 7.61 -4.25 -4.82
C LYS A 32 8.87 -4.96 -5.33
N ALA A 33 10.05 -4.37 -5.17
CA ALA A 33 11.32 -5.01 -5.52
C ALA A 33 11.55 -6.33 -4.75
N ASN A 34 11.08 -6.40 -3.50
CA ASN A 34 11.14 -7.59 -2.65
C ASN A 34 9.94 -8.54 -2.82
N GLY A 35 9.07 -8.31 -3.80
CA GLY A 35 7.92 -9.18 -4.11
C GLY A 35 6.73 -9.05 -3.17
N GLY A 36 6.70 -8.04 -2.29
CA GLY A 36 5.59 -7.83 -1.38
C GLY A 36 4.32 -7.31 -2.07
N TYR A 37 3.21 -7.39 -1.33
CA TYR A 37 1.88 -6.99 -1.80
C TYR A 37 1.50 -5.60 -1.26
N SER A 38 0.79 -4.80 -2.03
CA SER A 38 0.42 -3.43 -1.67
C SER A 38 -1.05 -3.11 -1.90
N ILE A 39 -1.63 -2.39 -0.93
CA ILE A 39 -2.96 -1.79 -1.02
C ILE A 39 -2.80 -0.27 -0.91
N ALA A 40 -3.47 0.47 -1.79
CA ALA A 40 -3.61 1.92 -1.68
C ALA A 40 -5.08 2.31 -1.43
N GLU A 41 -5.30 3.29 -0.56
CA GLU A 41 -6.63 3.88 -0.37
C GLU A 41 -7.08 4.65 -1.62
N SER A 42 -8.33 4.46 -2.01
CA SER A 42 -8.96 5.18 -3.12
C SER A 42 -9.16 6.67 -2.82
N SER A 43 -9.29 7.48 -3.86
CA SER A 43 -9.63 8.90 -3.74
C SER A 43 -11.02 9.15 -3.15
N ASN A 44 -11.92 8.16 -3.14
CA ASN A 44 -13.30 8.33 -2.70
C ASN A 44 -13.40 8.53 -1.18
N THR A 45 -12.51 7.88 -0.42
CA THR A 45 -12.50 7.92 1.05
C THR A 45 -11.33 8.70 1.62
N ALA A 46 -10.28 8.93 0.82
CA ALA A 46 -9.10 9.64 1.28
C ALA A 46 -9.42 11.13 1.54
N VAL A 47 -9.19 11.59 2.78
CA VAL A 47 -9.34 13.00 3.16
C VAL A 47 -8.29 13.87 2.46
N VAL A 48 -7.06 13.38 2.38
CA VAL A 48 -5.97 13.97 1.60
C VAL A 48 -5.41 12.90 0.67
N TYR A 49 -5.76 13.01 -0.61
CA TYR A 49 -5.32 12.09 -1.65
C TYR A 49 -3.91 12.44 -2.17
N GLY A 50 -2.93 12.51 -1.27
CA GLY A 50 -1.52 12.78 -1.58
C GLY A 50 -0.71 11.48 -1.65
N MET A 51 -0.51 10.84 -0.49
CA MET A 51 0.29 9.63 -0.36
C MET A 51 -0.25 8.45 -1.19
N PRO A 52 -1.57 8.12 -1.18
CA PRO A 52 -2.07 7.04 -2.03
C PRO A 52 -1.90 7.35 -3.50
N ARG A 53 -2.15 8.61 -3.90
CA ARG A 53 -2.04 9.06 -5.30
C ARG A 53 -0.65 8.79 -5.87
N VAL A 54 0.42 9.15 -5.17
CA VAL A 54 1.78 8.98 -5.69
C VAL A 54 2.18 7.50 -5.83
N VAL A 55 1.68 6.62 -4.96
CA VAL A 55 1.92 5.16 -5.08
C VAL A 55 1.13 4.57 -6.25
N ILE A 56 -0.11 5.02 -6.44
CA ILE A 56 -0.96 4.59 -7.56
C ILE A 56 -0.38 5.05 -8.90
N GLU A 57 -0.01 6.33 -9.02
CA GLU A 57 0.60 6.90 -10.24
C GLU A 57 1.94 6.23 -10.60
N ALA A 58 2.65 5.71 -9.60
CA ALA A 58 3.88 4.94 -9.80
C ALA A 58 3.64 3.46 -10.17
N ASN A 59 2.39 3.01 -10.32
CA ASN A 59 2.01 1.61 -10.55
C ASN A 59 2.53 0.64 -9.46
N LEU A 60 2.58 1.11 -8.22
CA LEU A 60 3.07 0.34 -7.07
C LEU A 60 1.95 -0.24 -6.20
N ALA A 61 0.68 -0.03 -6.55
CA ALA A 61 -0.48 -0.58 -5.85
C ALA A 61 -0.99 -1.84 -6.58
N ASP A 62 -1.06 -2.98 -5.89
CA ASP A 62 -1.71 -4.19 -6.42
C ASP A 62 -3.24 -4.09 -6.32
N ASP A 63 -3.73 -3.41 -5.29
CA ASP A 63 -5.14 -3.16 -5.05
C ASP A 63 -5.39 -1.69 -4.68
N ILE A 64 -6.49 -1.13 -5.18
CA ILE A 64 -7.00 0.19 -4.80
C ILE A 64 -8.38 -0.02 -4.18
N CYS A 65 -8.55 0.36 -2.91
CA CYS A 65 -9.76 0.08 -2.13
C CYS A 65 -10.28 1.31 -1.40
N GLU A 66 -11.59 1.40 -1.19
CA GLU A 66 -12.17 2.33 -0.23
C GLU A 66 -11.76 1.94 1.20
N LEU A 67 -11.65 2.92 2.11
CA LEU A 67 -11.11 2.71 3.46
C LEU A 67 -11.83 1.57 4.21
N GLN A 68 -13.15 1.49 4.10
CA GLN A 68 -13.96 0.46 4.74
C GLN A 68 -13.72 -0.96 4.21
N ASP A 69 -13.18 -1.10 3.00
CA ASP A 69 -12.89 -2.39 2.37
C ASP A 69 -11.47 -2.88 2.66
N VAL A 70 -10.57 -2.01 3.12
CA VAL A 70 -9.17 -2.36 3.45
C VAL A 70 -9.08 -3.53 4.43
N PRO A 71 -9.81 -3.56 5.57
CA PRO A 71 -9.74 -4.69 6.50
C PRO A 71 -10.15 -6.02 5.85
N LYS A 72 -11.24 -6.01 5.07
CA LYS A 72 -11.71 -7.19 4.33
C LYS A 72 -10.67 -7.67 3.33
N LYS A 73 -9.97 -6.75 2.66
CA LYS A 73 -8.91 -7.08 1.72
C LYS A 73 -7.71 -7.73 2.42
N ILE A 74 -7.27 -7.17 3.56
CA ILE A 74 -6.18 -7.73 4.38
C ILE A 74 -6.50 -9.18 4.76
N MET A 75 -7.70 -9.45 5.27
CA MET A 75 -8.14 -10.81 5.65
C MET A 75 -8.09 -11.78 4.47
N LYS A 76 -8.55 -11.34 3.29
CA LYS A 76 -8.53 -12.16 2.06
C LYS A 76 -7.10 -12.52 1.64
N ILE A 77 -6.14 -11.60 1.78
CA ILE A 77 -4.74 -11.83 1.42
C ILE A 77 -4.11 -12.88 2.35
N PHE A 78 -4.36 -12.77 3.66
CA PHE A 78 -3.81 -13.72 4.65
C PHE A 78 -4.62 -15.01 4.81
N LYS A 79 -5.74 -15.16 4.08
CA LYS A 79 -6.66 -16.31 4.17
C LYS A 79 -7.13 -16.58 5.61
N LEU A 80 -7.38 -15.50 6.36
CA LEU A 80 -7.94 -15.52 7.71
C LEU A 80 -9.47 -15.46 7.68
#